data_AF-A0A2W4WMU5-F1
#
_entry.id   AF-A0A2W4WMU5-F1
#
_cell.length_a   1.000
_cell.length_b   1.000
_cell.length_c   1.000
_cell.angle_alpha   90.00
_cell.angle_beta   90.00
_cell.angle_gamma   90.00
#
_symmetry.space_group_name_H-M   'P 1'
#
loop_
_entity.id
_entity.type
_entity.pdbx_description
1 polymer ?
#
loop_
_entity_poly.entity_id
_entity_poly.type
_entity_poly.pdbx_seq_one_letter_code
_entity_poly.pdbx_strand_id
1 'polypeptide(L)'
;MSVTSANTNDAIAQNDLASPPNSQELDYSQTILYAAAIGIIGGIVATAYYFLLENSMHLVWHSIPDLIVPYFSVNFPKSNYIWIVSTFGGFLVGMTLYFMGLPGEVAFVVEKVHDPGRIDIKQTPAMLVASLFSIVAGGSAGPEAPLVQVNGSIGGWLASKLNLSIRTTRILTFCGMAAALGAFFGAPLGGALFALELPHRRGLEYYEALIPATLSAILSFVVFRLTTGLSIGGMYHFTSIPPLTLINLAEGAALGAMGAAVAALFVLIFRTVGLVTHFLEHHTILLATLGGLAIGAIALVFPQTLFFGEREIETIIETGSTFGVTMLLSIGLAKMLAISCTLHSGFRGGFIFPLFYIGAAVGLAIALGIPQVHPTIGMVCMMAAVNVAITKTPISTTVILSVLSDTAMVPVIVIASLTSFLLTLNLNMIQTQRSRPDAKVD
;
A
#
# COMPACT_ATOMS: atom_id res chain seq x y z
N MET A 1 10.13 32.94 -51.88
CA MET A 1 8.82 32.81 -51.21
C MET A 1 8.91 31.63 -50.26
N SER A 2 9.02 31.95 -48.97
CA SER A 2 9.06 31.06 -47.81
C SER A 2 7.66 30.58 -47.41
N VAL A 3 7.56 29.40 -46.77
CA VAL A 3 6.61 28.95 -45.70
C VAL A 3 6.85 27.42 -45.57
N THR A 4 7.80 27.00 -44.72
CA THR A 4 7.69 26.58 -43.29
C THR A 4 7.14 25.16 -43.06
N SER A 5 8.01 24.36 -42.45
CA SER A 5 7.79 23.11 -41.73
C SER A 5 6.70 23.23 -40.67
N ALA A 6 5.67 22.39 -40.73
CA ALA A 6 4.73 22.19 -39.63
C ALA A 6 5.29 21.12 -38.67
N ASN A 7 5.40 21.52 -37.41
CA ASN A 7 6.04 20.80 -36.32
C ASN A 7 5.28 19.55 -35.90
N THR A 8 6.03 18.51 -35.55
CA THR A 8 5.65 17.26 -34.90
C THR A 8 5.24 17.41 -33.41
N ASN A 9 4.74 18.58 -32.99
CA ASN A 9 4.44 18.86 -31.58
C ASN A 9 2.94 18.83 -31.22
N ASP A 10 2.04 18.65 -32.18
CA ASP A 10 0.59 18.76 -31.93
C ASP A 10 -0.10 17.45 -31.50
N ALA A 11 0.65 16.36 -31.29
CA ALA A 11 0.07 15.06 -30.91
C ALA A 11 -0.04 14.81 -29.39
N ILE A 12 0.32 15.78 -28.53
CA ILE A 12 0.30 15.63 -27.06
C ILE A 12 -0.91 16.34 -26.41
N ALA A 13 -1.67 17.13 -27.17
CA ALA A 13 -2.78 17.92 -26.64
C ALA A 13 -4.12 17.26 -26.92
N GLN A 14 -4.55 16.31 -26.07
CA GLN A 14 -5.97 15.96 -25.92
C GLN A 14 -6.20 15.11 -24.66
N ASN A 15 -6.16 15.76 -23.50
CA ASN A 15 -6.87 15.33 -22.30
C ASN A 15 -7.11 16.56 -21.41
N ASP A 16 -7.73 17.59 -22.00
CA ASP A 16 -7.93 18.88 -21.34
C ASP A 16 -9.16 18.86 -20.44
N LEU A 17 -8.92 18.60 -19.15
CA LEU A 17 -9.59 19.41 -18.14
C LEU A 17 -9.05 20.84 -18.33
N ALA A 18 -9.87 21.76 -18.83
CA ALA A 18 -9.45 23.15 -19.07
C ALA A 18 -8.87 23.74 -17.78
N SER A 19 -7.58 24.10 -17.80
CA SER A 19 -6.94 24.72 -16.65
C SER A 19 -7.61 26.06 -16.34
N PRO A 20 -7.74 26.44 -15.05
CA PRO A 20 -8.38 27.70 -14.69
C PRO A 20 -7.66 28.90 -15.35
N PRO A 21 -8.40 29.96 -15.74
CA PRO A 21 -7.78 31.14 -16.33
C PRO A 21 -6.74 31.73 -15.37
N ASN A 22 -5.55 32.05 -15.89
CA ASN A 22 -4.33 32.49 -15.17
C ASN A 22 -3.48 31.42 -14.47
N SER A 23 -3.65 30.13 -14.79
CA SER A 23 -2.75 29.09 -14.25
C SER A 23 -1.32 29.24 -14.77
N GLN A 24 -0.33 29.18 -13.87
CA GLN A 24 1.09 29.22 -14.22
C GLN A 24 1.61 27.82 -14.59
N GLU A 25 2.43 27.73 -15.63
CA GLU A 25 3.24 26.53 -15.90
C GLU A 25 4.65 26.73 -15.35
N LEU A 26 5.20 25.68 -14.73
CA LEU A 26 6.58 25.67 -14.27
C LEU A 26 7.50 25.19 -15.38
N ASP A 27 8.69 25.79 -15.47
CA ASP A 27 9.77 25.20 -16.25
C ASP A 27 10.19 23.84 -15.65
N TYR A 28 10.85 23.01 -16.45
CA TYR A 28 11.35 21.70 -16.01
C TYR A 28 12.29 21.83 -14.81
N SER A 29 13.20 22.82 -14.83
CA SER A 29 14.13 23.07 -13.72
C SER A 29 13.40 23.41 -12.41
N GLN A 30 12.35 24.23 -12.49
CA GLN A 30 11.50 24.58 -11.34
C GLN A 30 10.72 23.38 -10.84
N THR A 31 10.17 22.56 -11.75
CA THR A 31 9.45 21.33 -11.39
C THR A 31 10.35 20.37 -10.60
N ILE A 32 11.59 20.19 -11.05
CA ILE A 32 12.60 19.38 -10.36
C ILE A 32 12.94 19.95 -8.97
N LEU A 33 13.08 21.27 -8.85
CA LEU A 33 13.34 21.92 -7.56
C LEU A 33 12.18 21.70 -6.56
N TYR A 34 10.93 21.87 -7.01
CA TYR A 34 9.77 21.63 -6.16
C TYR A 34 9.60 20.15 -5.83
N ALA A 35 9.87 19.24 -6.77
CA ALA A 35 9.85 17.80 -6.51
C ALA A 35 10.88 17.41 -5.43
N ALA A 36 12.07 18.04 -5.46
CA ALA A 36 13.09 17.85 -4.44
C ALA A 36 12.65 18.36 -3.07
N ALA A 37 12.08 19.57 -3.00
CA ALA A 37 11.54 20.13 -1.77
C ALA A 37 10.41 19.27 -1.18
N ILE A 38 9.49 18.81 -2.02
CA ILE A 38 8.40 17.89 -1.64
C ILE A 38 8.97 16.57 -1.12
N GLY A 39 10.04 16.06 -1.73
CA GLY A 39 10.70 14.83 -1.30
C GLY A 39 11.27 14.95 0.12
N ILE A 40 12.01 16.03 0.38
CA ILE A 40 12.57 16.32 1.71
C ILE A 40 11.46 16.47 2.76
N ILE A 41 10.44 17.28 2.46
CA ILE A 41 9.30 17.48 3.37
C ILE A 41 8.57 16.15 3.61
N GLY A 42 8.32 15.37 2.55
CA GLY A 42 7.67 14.07 2.63
C GLY A 42 8.45 13.07 3.46
N GLY A 43 9.78 13.10 3.41
CA GLY A 43 10.66 12.28 4.26
C GLY A 43 10.60 12.69 5.74
N ILE A 44 10.52 13.99 6.03
CA ILE A 44 10.32 14.49 7.40
C ILE A 44 8.96 14.04 7.94
N VAL A 45 7.89 14.18 7.15
CA VAL A 45 6.53 13.76 7.53
C VAL A 45 6.46 12.24 7.75
N ALA A 46 7.04 11.45 6.84
CA ALA A 46 7.13 10.00 6.97
C ALA A 46 7.88 9.59 8.24
N THR A 47 9.00 10.25 8.53
CA THR A 47 9.79 10.02 9.74
C THR A 47 9.02 10.35 11.02
N ALA A 48 8.37 11.52 11.06
CA ALA A 48 7.59 11.94 12.21
C ALA A 48 6.43 10.98 12.49
N TYR A 49 5.73 10.55 11.43
CA TYR A 49 4.66 9.56 11.54
C TYR A 49 5.19 8.20 11.99
N TYR A 50 6.33 7.74 11.43
CA TYR A 50 6.96 6.48 11.83
C TYR A 50 7.30 6.45 13.32
N PHE A 51 7.99 7.47 13.84
CA PHE A 51 8.30 7.52 15.27
C PHE A 51 7.05 7.63 16.14
N LEU A 52 6.04 8.39 15.72
CA LEU A 52 4.78 8.47 16.46
C LEU A 52 4.08 7.10 16.49
N LEU A 53 4.02 6.41 15.36
CA LEU A 53 3.43 5.09 15.23
C LEU A 53 4.16 4.06 16.08
N GLU A 54 5.49 3.95 15.95
CA GLU A 54 6.29 2.95 16.65
C GLU A 54 6.25 3.14 18.17
N ASN A 55 6.38 4.39 18.63
CA ASN A 55 6.25 4.69 20.06
C ASN A 55 4.85 4.40 20.59
N SER A 56 3.81 4.69 19.81
CA SER A 56 2.42 4.38 20.20
C SER A 56 2.17 2.87 20.23
N MET A 57 2.71 2.12 19.25
CA MET A 57 2.64 0.67 19.24
C MET A 57 3.39 0.05 20.42
N HIS A 58 4.59 0.54 20.74
CA HIS A 58 5.35 0.09 21.92
C HIS A 58 4.60 0.38 23.23
N LEU A 59 4.06 1.60 23.37
CA LEU A 59 3.28 2.00 24.54
C LEU A 59 2.07 1.08 24.73
N VAL A 60 1.27 0.87 23.68
CA VAL A 60 0.02 0.11 23.75
C VAL A 60 0.28 -1.39 23.88
N TRP A 61 1.22 -1.98 23.15
CA TRP A 61 1.36 -3.44 23.10
C TRP A 61 2.41 -4.01 24.06
N HIS A 62 3.24 -3.17 24.68
CA HIS A 62 4.26 -3.61 25.64
C HIS A 62 4.09 -2.88 26.98
N SER A 63 4.20 -1.54 27.00
CA SER A 63 4.26 -0.79 28.27
C SER A 63 2.96 -0.81 29.07
N ILE A 64 1.79 -0.70 28.42
CA ILE A 64 0.49 -0.79 29.10
C ILE A 64 0.25 -2.20 29.65
N PRO A 65 0.41 -3.29 28.87
CA PRO A 65 0.38 -4.66 29.38
C PRO A 65 1.28 -4.87 30.60
N ASP A 66 2.53 -4.44 30.55
CA ASP A 66 3.48 -4.60 31.65
C ASP A 66 3.03 -3.85 32.93
N LEU A 67 2.36 -2.71 32.78
CA LEU A 67 1.81 -1.94 33.90
C LEU A 67 0.56 -2.60 34.51
N ILE A 68 -0.31 -3.22 33.71
CA ILE A 68 -1.57 -3.79 34.18
C ILE A 68 -1.42 -5.23 34.68
N VAL A 69 -0.48 -6.01 34.14
CA VAL A 69 -0.26 -7.42 34.52
C VAL A 69 -0.17 -7.63 36.04
N PRO A 70 0.52 -6.79 36.84
CA PRO A 70 0.59 -6.95 38.29
C PRO A 70 -0.76 -6.82 39.03
N TYR A 71 -1.75 -6.15 38.44
CA TYR A 71 -3.03 -5.84 39.07
C TYR A 71 -4.14 -6.85 38.71
N PHE A 72 -3.91 -7.72 37.73
CA PHE A 72 -4.90 -8.69 37.27
C PHE A 72 -4.42 -10.13 37.50
N SER A 73 -5.35 -11.06 37.73
CA SER A 73 -5.05 -12.49 37.90
C SER A 73 -4.26 -13.07 36.72
N VAL A 74 -3.45 -14.11 36.98
CA VAL A 74 -2.43 -14.72 36.10
C VAL A 74 -2.89 -15.01 34.65
N ASN A 75 -4.20 -15.17 34.39
CA ASN A 75 -4.75 -15.51 33.06
C ASN A 75 -5.44 -14.36 32.32
N PHE A 76 -5.69 -13.21 32.96
CA PHE A 76 -6.43 -12.11 32.35
C PHE A 76 -5.63 -11.29 31.30
N PRO A 77 -4.32 -10.98 31.49
CA PRO A 77 -3.69 -9.92 30.70
C PRO A 77 -3.22 -10.29 29.28
N LYS A 78 -3.02 -11.56 28.92
CA LYS A 78 -2.48 -11.88 27.57
C LYS A 78 -3.56 -12.04 26.49
N SER A 79 -4.59 -12.84 26.74
CA SER A 79 -5.64 -13.08 25.72
C SER A 79 -6.71 -11.99 25.73
N ASN A 80 -7.13 -11.50 26.91
CA ASN A 80 -8.22 -10.52 26.93
C ASN A 80 -7.79 -9.12 26.48
N TYR A 81 -6.50 -8.80 26.62
CA TYR A 81 -6.00 -7.48 26.24
C TYR A 81 -6.19 -7.19 24.75
N ILE A 82 -5.93 -8.19 23.90
CA ILE A 82 -5.98 -8.06 22.43
C ILE A 82 -7.36 -7.57 21.97
N TRP A 83 -8.43 -8.28 22.34
CA TRP A 83 -9.76 -7.91 21.87
C TRP A 83 -10.28 -6.62 22.53
N ILE A 84 -9.92 -6.35 23.78
CA ILE A 84 -10.30 -5.11 24.47
C ILE A 84 -9.64 -3.90 23.80
N VAL A 85 -8.32 -3.98 23.56
CA VAL A 85 -7.57 -2.85 22.98
C VAL A 85 -7.98 -2.60 21.53
N SER A 86 -8.24 -3.65 20.75
CA SER A 86 -8.73 -3.51 19.39
C SER A 86 -10.16 -2.94 19.35
N THR A 87 -11.05 -3.35 20.25
CA THR A 87 -12.41 -2.79 20.36
C THR A 87 -12.39 -1.32 20.76
N PHE A 88 -11.62 -0.98 21.80
CA PHE A 88 -11.48 0.40 22.26
C PHE A 88 -10.81 1.29 21.20
N GLY A 89 -9.78 0.77 20.52
CA GLY A 89 -9.15 1.45 19.40
C GLY A 89 -10.14 1.68 18.24
N GLY A 90 -11.00 0.71 17.94
CA GLY A 90 -12.09 0.88 16.97
C GLY A 90 -13.08 1.96 17.38
N PHE A 91 -13.40 2.08 18.66
CA PHE A 91 -14.19 3.20 19.18
C PHE A 91 -13.49 4.55 18.96
N LEU A 92 -12.17 4.65 19.21
CA LEU A 92 -11.40 5.88 18.96
C LEU A 92 -11.32 6.24 17.47
N VAL A 93 -11.20 5.24 16.58
CA VAL A 93 -11.30 5.43 15.13
C VAL A 93 -12.66 6.00 14.79
N GLY A 94 -13.75 5.38 15.25
CA GLY A 94 -15.12 5.82 15.02
C GLY A 94 -15.36 7.26 15.49
N MET A 95 -14.88 7.62 16.68
CA MET A 95 -14.94 8.98 17.22
C MET A 95 -14.18 9.97 16.34
N THR A 96 -12.98 9.61 15.89
CA THR A 96 -12.16 10.44 15.01
C THR A 96 -12.90 10.74 13.71
N LEU A 97 -13.48 9.71 13.08
CA LEU A 97 -14.25 9.86 11.84
C LEU A 97 -15.52 10.71 12.04
N TYR A 98 -16.19 10.54 13.17
CA TYR A 98 -17.40 11.31 13.51
C TYR A 98 -17.11 12.81 13.71
N PHE A 99 -16.03 13.16 14.40
CA PHE A 99 -15.71 14.56 14.72
C PHE A 99 -14.86 15.28 13.66
N MET A 100 -13.93 14.58 13.02
CA MET A 100 -12.99 15.18 12.06
C MET A 100 -13.42 14.97 10.60
N GLY A 101 -14.46 14.17 10.37
CA GLY A 101 -14.94 13.78 9.04
C GLY A 101 -14.24 12.53 8.50
N LEU A 102 -14.76 12.00 7.39
CA LEU A 102 -14.24 10.81 6.72
C LEU A 102 -13.06 11.20 5.81
N PRO A 103 -11.81 10.91 6.19
CA PRO A 103 -10.71 11.02 5.23
C PRO A 103 -10.88 9.93 4.17
N GLY A 104 -10.47 10.22 2.93
CA GLY A 104 -10.58 9.29 1.82
C GLY A 104 -9.83 7.96 1.99
N GLU A 105 -10.26 6.93 1.28
CA GLU A 105 -9.55 5.64 1.18
C GLU A 105 -8.62 5.61 -0.05
N VAL A 106 -7.95 4.49 -0.31
CA VAL A 106 -7.11 4.30 -1.52
C VAL A 106 -7.90 4.64 -2.78
N ALA A 107 -9.17 4.23 -2.85
CA ALA A 107 -10.03 4.55 -4.00
C ALA A 107 -10.24 6.07 -4.17
N PHE A 108 -10.36 6.82 -3.06
CA PHE A 108 -10.48 8.28 -3.09
C PHE A 108 -9.19 8.94 -3.57
N VAL A 109 -8.03 8.48 -3.11
CA VAL A 109 -6.73 8.98 -3.58
C VAL A 109 -6.60 8.79 -5.09
N VAL A 110 -6.93 7.60 -5.59
CA VAL A 110 -6.94 7.28 -7.02
C VAL A 110 -7.89 8.21 -7.78
N GLU A 111 -9.10 8.45 -7.28
CA GLU A 111 -10.06 9.36 -7.90
C GLU A 111 -9.50 10.80 -8.01
N LYS A 112 -8.97 11.34 -6.92
CA LYS A 112 -8.49 12.72 -6.83
C LYS A 112 -7.25 13.02 -7.67
N VAL A 113 -6.43 12.02 -7.93
CA VAL A 113 -5.27 12.12 -8.84
C VAL A 113 -5.72 12.27 -10.30
N HIS A 114 -6.84 11.68 -10.70
CA HIS A 114 -7.39 11.91 -12.03
C HIS A 114 -8.07 13.29 -12.11
N ASP A 115 -8.95 13.58 -11.16
CA ASP A 115 -9.75 14.81 -11.13
C ASP A 115 -9.95 15.28 -9.68
N PRO A 116 -9.44 16.46 -9.27
CA PRO A 116 -8.86 17.53 -10.09
C PRO A 116 -7.33 17.44 -10.29
N GLY A 117 -6.70 16.29 -10.03
CA GLY A 117 -5.23 16.15 -10.08
C GLY A 117 -4.53 16.50 -8.78
N ARG A 118 -5.28 16.68 -7.68
CA ARG A 118 -4.74 16.96 -6.33
C ARG A 118 -5.61 16.38 -5.24
N ILE A 119 -4.96 16.08 -4.12
CA ILE A 119 -5.62 15.65 -2.88
C ILE A 119 -5.79 16.86 -1.96
N ASP A 120 -6.96 17.00 -1.33
CA ASP A 120 -7.23 18.14 -0.44
C ASP A 120 -6.51 17.99 0.90
N ILE A 121 -5.68 18.98 1.24
CA ILE A 121 -4.92 19.05 2.50
C ILE A 121 -5.82 19.13 3.73
N LYS A 122 -7.08 19.58 3.60
CA LYS A 122 -8.02 19.66 4.73
C LYS A 122 -8.33 18.29 5.33
N GLN A 123 -8.14 17.20 4.58
CA GLN A 123 -8.36 15.84 5.06
C GLN A 123 -7.16 15.23 5.80
N THR A 124 -5.99 15.86 5.70
CA THR A 124 -4.73 15.36 6.26
C THR A 124 -4.77 15.16 7.78
N PRO A 125 -5.30 16.11 8.60
CA PRO A 125 -5.39 15.90 10.05
C PRO A 125 -6.25 14.70 10.42
N ALA A 126 -7.42 14.54 9.80
CA ALA A 126 -8.31 13.41 10.03
C ALA A 126 -7.64 12.10 9.61
N MET A 127 -6.95 12.08 8.47
CA MET A 127 -6.20 10.91 8.01
C MET A 127 -5.13 10.48 9.00
N LEU A 128 -4.28 11.41 9.47
CA LEU A 128 -3.18 11.11 10.40
C LEU A 128 -3.68 10.50 11.72
N VAL A 129 -4.72 11.10 12.32
CA VAL A 129 -5.26 10.62 13.60
C VAL A 129 -6.00 9.30 13.42
N ALA A 130 -6.85 9.18 12.39
CA ALA A 130 -7.61 7.96 12.13
C ALA A 130 -6.69 6.80 11.80
N SER A 131 -5.66 7.00 10.98
CA SER A 131 -4.71 5.94 10.62
C SER A 131 -3.83 5.54 11.79
N LEU A 132 -3.41 6.50 12.64
CA LEU A 132 -2.64 6.20 13.84
C LEU A 132 -3.44 5.29 14.77
N PHE A 133 -4.68 5.66 15.12
CA PHE A 133 -5.52 4.80 15.95
C PHE A 133 -5.85 3.47 15.28
N SER A 134 -6.07 3.46 13.96
CA SER A 134 -6.37 2.23 13.22
C SER A 134 -5.25 1.20 13.33
N ILE A 135 -4.00 1.63 13.10
CA ILE A 135 -2.85 0.72 13.10
C ILE A 135 -2.45 0.37 14.54
N VAL A 136 -2.41 1.34 15.46
CA VAL A 136 -2.08 1.11 16.86
C VAL A 136 -3.10 0.19 17.55
N ALA A 137 -4.38 0.24 17.16
CA ALA A 137 -5.41 -0.68 17.66
C ALA A 137 -5.26 -2.13 17.18
N GLY A 138 -4.29 -2.42 16.30
CA GLY A 138 -4.09 -3.74 15.74
C GLY A 138 -4.79 -3.97 14.40
N GLY A 139 -5.33 -2.92 13.77
CA GLY A 139 -5.93 -3.00 12.45
C GLY A 139 -4.99 -3.63 11.44
N SER A 140 -5.51 -4.54 10.61
CA SER A 140 -4.71 -5.28 9.63
C SER A 140 -4.44 -4.44 8.37
N ALA A 141 -3.81 -3.29 8.57
CA ALA A 141 -3.49 -2.31 7.53
C ALA A 141 -2.22 -1.52 7.89
N GLY A 142 -1.56 -0.95 6.89
CA GLY A 142 -0.26 -0.28 7.01
C GLY A 142 -0.32 1.23 6.87
N PRO A 143 0.79 1.92 7.15
CA PRO A 143 0.88 3.37 7.11
C PRO A 143 1.02 3.93 5.68
N GLU A 144 1.21 3.09 4.67
CA GLU A 144 1.62 3.50 3.32
C GLU A 144 0.52 4.33 2.63
N ALA A 145 -0.72 3.85 2.63
CA ALA A 145 -1.82 4.57 1.99
C ALA A 145 -2.15 5.91 2.69
N PRO A 146 -2.26 5.99 4.03
CA PRO A 146 -2.36 7.25 4.74
C PRO A 146 -1.26 8.24 4.37
N LEU A 147 0.00 7.79 4.32
CA LEU A 147 1.12 8.67 4.00
C LEU A 147 1.15 9.09 2.54
N VAL A 148 0.75 8.22 1.60
CA VAL A 148 0.54 8.59 0.19
C VAL A 148 -0.47 9.74 0.09
N GLN A 149 -1.57 9.66 0.84
CA GLN A 149 -2.57 10.72 0.89
C GLN A 149 -2.01 12.00 1.51
N VAL A 150 -1.38 11.90 2.69
CA VAL A 150 -0.83 13.04 3.42
C VAL A 150 0.23 13.76 2.59
N ASN A 151 1.25 13.06 2.11
CA ASN A 151 2.31 13.67 1.31
C ASN A 151 1.82 14.12 -0.07
N GLY A 152 0.92 13.36 -0.72
CA GLY A 152 0.29 13.78 -1.97
C GLY A 152 -0.50 15.09 -1.81
N SER A 153 -1.19 15.27 -0.68
CA SER A 153 -1.91 16.51 -0.38
C SER A 153 -0.99 17.72 -0.21
N ILE A 154 0.25 17.52 0.29
CA ILE A 154 1.25 18.60 0.42
C ILE A 154 1.66 19.08 -0.97
N GLY A 155 1.91 18.15 -1.91
CA GLY A 155 2.21 18.49 -3.31
C GLY A 155 1.07 19.24 -3.99
N GLY A 156 -0.16 18.74 -3.83
CA GLY A 156 -1.36 19.39 -4.36
C GLY A 156 -1.67 20.75 -3.74
N TRP A 157 -1.43 20.92 -2.43
CA TRP A 157 -1.57 22.19 -1.73
C TRP A 157 -0.55 23.23 -2.20
N LEU A 158 0.72 22.82 -2.34
CA LEU A 158 1.77 23.72 -2.83
C LEU A 158 1.45 24.20 -4.25
N ALA A 159 1.03 23.29 -5.12
CA ALA A 159 0.61 23.63 -6.49
C ALA A 159 -0.59 24.58 -6.51
N SER A 160 -1.60 24.34 -5.66
CA SER A 160 -2.77 25.21 -5.53
C SER A 160 -2.39 26.60 -5.01
N LYS A 161 -1.45 26.69 -4.06
CA LYS A 161 -0.98 27.97 -3.50
C LYS A 161 -0.23 28.80 -4.53
N LEU A 162 0.45 28.15 -5.46
CA LEU A 162 1.17 28.77 -6.59
C LEU A 162 0.28 28.99 -7.83
N ASN A 163 -1.00 28.61 -7.77
CA ASN A 163 -1.94 28.66 -8.90
C ASN A 163 -1.40 27.99 -10.17
N LEU A 164 -0.85 26.78 -10.04
CA LEU A 164 -0.26 26.04 -11.16
C LEU A 164 -1.32 25.37 -12.05
N SER A 165 -0.93 25.02 -13.28
CA SER A 165 -1.76 24.23 -14.20
C SER A 165 -2.12 22.86 -13.61
N ILE A 166 -3.20 22.25 -14.11
CA ILE A 166 -3.66 20.92 -13.65
C ILE A 166 -2.59 19.86 -13.89
N ARG A 167 -1.88 19.96 -15.02
CA ARG A 167 -0.76 19.06 -15.36
C ARG A 167 0.35 19.14 -14.31
N THR A 168 0.85 20.34 -14.01
CA THR A 168 1.92 20.52 -13.01
C THR A 168 1.44 20.15 -11.61
N THR A 169 0.19 20.49 -11.26
CA THR A 169 -0.44 20.10 -9.99
C THR A 169 -0.45 18.59 -9.81
N ARG A 170 -0.77 17.84 -10.87
CA ARG A 170 -0.74 16.37 -10.85
C ARG A 170 0.67 15.82 -10.68
N ILE A 171 1.66 16.39 -11.37
CA ILE A 171 3.07 16.01 -11.21
C ILE A 171 3.53 16.20 -9.76
N LEU A 172 3.24 17.36 -9.14
CA LEU A 172 3.64 17.63 -7.75
C LEU A 172 2.88 16.74 -6.74
N THR A 173 1.62 16.41 -7.02
CA THR A 173 0.85 15.44 -6.24
C THR A 173 1.49 14.05 -6.30
N PHE A 174 1.89 13.58 -7.49
CA PHE A 174 2.64 12.34 -7.65
C PHE A 174 4.00 12.36 -6.93
N CYS A 175 4.71 13.49 -6.95
CA CYS A 175 5.94 13.63 -6.18
C CYS A 175 5.71 13.40 -4.68
N GLY A 176 4.65 13.97 -4.12
CA GLY A 176 4.27 13.74 -2.73
C GLY A 176 3.91 12.27 -2.44
N MET A 177 3.10 11.65 -3.30
CA MET A 177 2.76 10.22 -3.19
C MET A 177 4.02 9.33 -3.25
N ALA A 178 4.91 9.60 -4.20
CA ALA A 178 6.17 8.88 -4.37
C ALA A 178 7.13 9.07 -3.19
N ALA A 179 7.14 10.27 -2.58
CA ALA A 179 7.91 10.54 -1.36
C ALA A 179 7.49 9.61 -0.20
N ALA A 180 6.19 9.40 0.02
CA ALA A 180 5.70 8.48 1.04
C ALA A 180 6.15 7.02 0.78
N LEU A 181 5.94 6.55 -0.45
CA LEU A 181 6.27 5.17 -0.82
C LEU A 181 7.79 4.91 -0.84
N GLY A 182 8.58 5.89 -1.26
CA GLY A 182 10.04 5.80 -1.25
C GLY A 182 10.61 5.60 0.15
N ALA A 183 10.04 6.27 1.16
CA ALA A 183 10.45 6.12 2.56
C ALA A 183 10.13 4.71 3.11
N PHE A 184 8.88 4.24 2.94
CA PHE A 184 8.39 3.02 3.57
C PHE A 184 8.78 1.74 2.83
N PHE A 185 8.78 1.72 1.49
CA PHE A 185 9.19 0.51 0.76
C PHE A 185 10.69 0.29 0.75
N GLY A 186 11.50 1.30 1.07
CA GLY A 186 12.94 1.23 0.88
C GLY A 186 13.37 1.06 -0.58
N ALA A 187 12.44 1.18 -1.53
CA ALA A 187 12.63 1.01 -2.97
C ALA A 187 12.15 2.27 -3.70
N PRO A 188 12.94 3.36 -3.74
CA PRO A 188 12.49 4.66 -4.25
C PRO A 188 11.93 4.64 -5.67
N LEU A 189 12.61 3.94 -6.59
CA LEU A 189 12.13 3.77 -7.96
C LEU A 189 10.81 2.97 -8.01
N GLY A 190 10.73 1.90 -7.22
CA GLY A 190 9.52 1.08 -7.10
C GLY A 190 8.35 1.88 -6.54
N GLY A 191 8.56 2.69 -5.50
CA GLY A 191 7.56 3.57 -4.91
C GLY A 191 7.09 4.67 -5.86
N ALA A 192 8.01 5.28 -6.63
CA ALA A 192 7.64 6.25 -7.65
C ALA A 192 6.80 5.62 -8.76
N LEU A 193 7.22 4.48 -9.30
CA LEU A 193 6.44 3.73 -10.30
C LEU A 193 5.08 3.34 -9.74
N PHE A 194 5.01 2.89 -8.48
CA PHE A 194 3.76 2.48 -7.85
C PHE A 194 2.78 3.66 -7.73
N ALA A 195 3.26 4.85 -7.38
CA ALA A 195 2.44 6.06 -7.31
C ALA A 195 1.79 6.39 -8.66
N LEU A 196 2.50 6.17 -9.78
CA LEU A 196 2.01 6.41 -11.15
C LEU A 196 1.16 5.24 -11.70
N GLU A 197 1.47 4.01 -11.32
CA GLU A 197 0.80 2.81 -11.84
C GLU A 197 -0.54 2.56 -11.14
N LEU A 198 -0.60 2.76 -9.81
CA LEU A 198 -1.79 2.46 -9.00
C LEU A 198 -3.09 3.14 -9.48
N PRO A 199 -3.10 4.39 -9.96
CA PRO A 199 -4.35 5.01 -10.41
C PRO A 199 -4.95 4.34 -11.66
N HIS A 200 -4.15 3.63 -12.45
CA HIS A 200 -4.56 3.16 -13.77
C HIS A 200 -4.79 1.65 -13.76
N ARG A 201 -5.85 1.19 -14.44
CA ARG A 201 -6.12 -0.26 -14.59
C ARG A 201 -5.16 -0.94 -15.56
N ARG A 202 -4.66 -0.18 -16.54
CA ARG A 202 -3.84 -0.70 -17.65
C ARG A 202 -2.72 0.29 -17.96
N GLY A 203 -1.50 -0.06 -17.58
CA GLY A 203 -0.29 0.67 -17.93
C GLY A 203 0.00 1.88 -17.03
N LEU A 204 1.02 2.63 -17.41
CA LEU A 204 1.45 3.87 -16.75
C LEU A 204 0.90 5.06 -17.56
N GLU A 205 0.11 5.93 -16.92
CA GLU A 205 -0.17 7.26 -17.46
C GLU A 205 0.67 8.31 -16.71
N TYR A 206 0.81 9.49 -17.32
CA TYR A 206 1.60 10.62 -16.79
C TYR A 206 3.10 10.33 -16.66
N TYR A 207 3.70 9.75 -17.71
CA TYR A 207 5.13 9.42 -17.74
C TYR A 207 6.04 10.63 -17.53
N GLU A 208 5.55 11.86 -17.78
CA GLU A 208 6.26 13.09 -17.47
C GLU A 208 6.52 13.29 -15.97
N ALA A 209 5.73 12.66 -15.09
CA ALA A 209 5.92 12.73 -13.65
C ALA A 209 6.99 11.76 -13.13
N LEU A 210 7.46 10.80 -13.94
CA LEU A 210 8.33 9.71 -13.49
C LEU A 210 9.66 10.22 -12.92
N ILE A 211 10.36 11.10 -13.63
CA ILE A 211 11.66 11.63 -13.19
C ILE A 211 11.48 12.49 -11.93
N PRO A 212 10.59 13.50 -11.89
CA PRO A 212 10.31 14.26 -10.67
C PRO A 212 9.90 13.38 -9.48
N ALA A 213 9.01 12.41 -9.69
CA ALA A 213 8.53 11.53 -8.63
C ALA A 213 9.65 10.63 -8.08
N THR A 214 10.51 10.10 -8.95
CA THR A 214 11.68 9.31 -8.54
C THR A 214 12.65 10.13 -7.72
N LEU A 215 12.93 11.39 -8.13
CA LEU A 215 13.75 12.32 -7.34
C LEU A 215 13.13 12.61 -5.96
N SER A 216 11.82 12.83 -5.91
CA SER A 216 11.10 13.05 -4.66
C SER A 216 11.18 11.83 -3.74
N ALA A 217 10.98 10.62 -4.29
CA ALA A 217 11.07 9.35 -3.58
C ALA A 217 12.47 9.10 -3.01
N ILE A 218 13.54 9.34 -3.77
CA ILE A 218 14.91 9.09 -3.30
C ILE A 218 15.31 10.10 -2.21
N LEU A 219 14.92 11.37 -2.32
CA LEU A 219 15.22 12.36 -1.28
C LEU A 219 14.44 12.08 0.01
N SER A 220 13.17 11.67 -0.11
CA SER A 220 12.39 11.20 1.04
C SER A 220 13.02 9.99 1.70
N PHE A 221 13.44 9.00 0.91
CA PHE A 221 14.16 7.83 1.41
C PHE A 221 15.45 8.19 2.14
N VAL A 222 16.26 9.09 1.59
CA VAL A 222 17.51 9.55 2.22
C VAL A 222 17.21 10.21 3.57
N VAL A 223 16.27 11.16 3.62
CA VAL A 223 15.87 11.82 4.88
C VAL A 223 15.37 10.80 5.90
N PHE A 224 14.52 9.88 5.47
CA PHE A 224 13.95 8.86 6.34
C PHE A 224 15.02 7.93 6.90
N ARG A 225 15.93 7.40 6.06
CA ARG A 225 17.02 6.50 6.51
C ARG A 225 18.03 7.22 7.40
N LEU A 226 18.41 8.46 7.08
CA LEU A 226 19.32 9.26 7.91
C LEU A 226 18.76 9.51 9.31
N THR A 227 17.45 9.73 9.42
CA THR A 227 16.83 10.09 10.70
C THR A 227 16.43 8.87 11.53
N THR A 228 16.00 7.79 10.89
CA THR A 228 15.60 6.54 11.58
C THR A 228 16.79 5.64 11.91
N GLY A 229 17.90 5.77 11.19
CA GLY A 229 19.06 4.88 11.34
C GLY A 229 18.83 3.47 10.78
N LEU A 230 17.71 3.23 10.09
CA LEU A 230 17.43 1.96 9.42
C LEU A 230 18.45 1.70 8.30
N SER A 231 18.75 0.44 8.05
CA SER A 231 19.71 0.04 7.04
C SER A 231 19.28 0.45 5.62
N ILE A 232 20.28 0.69 4.78
CA ILE A 232 20.10 0.89 3.34
C ILE A 232 20.23 -0.47 2.67
N GLY A 233 19.15 -0.95 2.05
CA GLY A 233 19.11 -2.25 1.40
C GLY A 233 17.73 -2.89 1.49
N GLY A 234 17.64 -4.15 1.04
CA GLY A 234 16.43 -4.95 1.15
C GLY A 234 16.03 -5.18 2.61
N MET A 235 14.72 -5.16 2.86
CA MET A 235 14.19 -5.37 4.21
C MET A 235 14.22 -6.84 4.62
N TYR A 236 14.16 -7.78 3.66
CA TYR A 236 14.08 -9.20 3.95
C TYR A 236 15.35 -9.95 3.54
N HIS A 237 15.84 -10.78 4.44
CA HIS A 237 17.00 -11.64 4.21
C HIS A 237 16.53 -13.08 3.97
N PHE A 238 16.43 -13.46 2.70
CA PHE A 238 16.09 -14.83 2.33
C PHE A 238 17.26 -15.77 2.60
N THR A 239 17.00 -16.91 3.23
CA THR A 239 18.02 -17.89 3.64
C THR A 239 18.83 -18.43 2.46
N SER A 240 18.20 -18.57 1.29
CA SER A 240 18.85 -18.97 0.05
C SER A 240 18.18 -18.33 -1.16
N ILE A 241 19.00 -17.91 -2.11
CA ILE A 241 18.56 -17.40 -3.42
C ILE A 241 19.06 -18.41 -4.46
N PRO A 242 18.18 -19.27 -5.01
CA PRO A 242 18.61 -20.31 -5.93
C PRO A 242 18.97 -19.70 -7.29
N PRO A 243 19.94 -20.27 -8.03
CA PRO A 243 20.13 -19.92 -9.43
C PRO A 243 18.89 -20.31 -10.23
N LEU A 244 18.34 -19.37 -11.01
CA LEU A 244 17.12 -19.60 -11.77
C LEU A 244 17.37 -20.50 -12.98
N THR A 245 16.48 -21.49 -13.15
CA THR A 245 16.42 -22.35 -14.33
C THR A 245 15.17 -22.04 -15.17
N LEU A 246 15.10 -22.59 -16.38
CA LEU A 246 13.89 -22.48 -17.24
C LEU A 246 12.63 -23.03 -16.56
N ILE A 247 12.77 -24.08 -15.74
CA ILE A 247 11.66 -24.66 -14.98
C ILE A 247 11.10 -23.63 -13.99
N ASN A 248 11.97 -22.86 -13.33
CA ASN A 248 11.54 -21.84 -12.39
C ASN A 248 10.76 -20.69 -13.06
N LEU A 249 11.04 -20.40 -14.33
CA LEU A 249 10.23 -19.43 -15.09
C LEU A 249 8.80 -19.95 -15.31
N ALA A 250 8.64 -21.24 -15.63
CA ALA A 250 7.33 -21.88 -15.73
C ALA A 250 6.62 -21.97 -14.37
N GLU A 251 7.36 -22.25 -13.29
CA GLU A 251 6.84 -22.18 -11.92
C GLU A 251 6.34 -20.78 -11.58
N GLY A 252 7.06 -19.74 -11.99
CA GLY A 252 6.61 -18.35 -11.84
C GLY A 252 5.25 -18.10 -12.48
N ALA A 253 4.99 -18.64 -13.67
CA ALA A 253 3.69 -18.52 -14.33
C ALA A 253 2.59 -19.30 -13.57
N ALA A 254 2.90 -20.52 -13.12
CA ALA A 254 1.97 -21.33 -12.33
C ALA A 254 1.63 -20.66 -10.99
N LEU A 255 2.62 -20.13 -10.28
CA LEU A 255 2.47 -19.34 -9.05
C LEU A 255 1.69 -18.05 -9.31
N GLY A 256 1.91 -17.39 -10.45
CA GLY A 256 1.09 -16.27 -10.91
C GLY A 256 -0.40 -16.61 -11.03
N ALA A 257 -0.71 -17.76 -11.64
CA ALA A 257 -2.09 -18.24 -11.77
C ALA A 257 -2.72 -18.63 -10.42
N MET A 258 -1.95 -19.27 -9.54
CA MET A 258 -2.41 -19.57 -8.18
C MET A 258 -2.63 -18.29 -7.37
N GLY A 259 -1.75 -17.31 -7.46
CA GLY A 259 -1.89 -16.00 -6.83
C GLY A 259 -3.12 -15.24 -7.31
N ALA A 260 -3.46 -15.33 -8.60
CA ALA A 260 -4.72 -14.79 -9.13
C ALA A 260 -5.95 -15.43 -8.47
N ALA A 261 -5.94 -16.76 -8.26
CA ALA A 261 -7.03 -17.46 -7.57
C ALA A 261 -7.14 -17.05 -6.09
N VAL A 262 -6.00 -16.93 -5.39
CA VAL A 262 -5.92 -16.45 -4.00
C VAL A 262 -6.45 -15.01 -3.88
N ALA A 263 -6.11 -14.14 -4.83
CA ALA A 263 -6.63 -12.78 -4.87
C ALA A 263 -8.14 -12.74 -5.20
N ALA A 264 -8.63 -13.60 -6.08
CA ALA A 264 -10.07 -13.73 -6.34
C ALA A 264 -10.85 -14.17 -5.09
N LEU A 265 -10.29 -15.11 -4.31
CA LEU A 265 -10.83 -15.49 -3.00
C LEU A 265 -10.82 -14.30 -2.03
N PHE A 266 -9.72 -13.54 -1.96
CA PHE A 266 -9.67 -12.34 -1.14
C PHE A 266 -10.76 -11.33 -1.53
N VAL A 267 -10.95 -11.06 -2.84
CA VAL A 267 -12.00 -10.14 -3.31
C VAL A 267 -13.40 -10.66 -2.97
N LEU A 268 -13.64 -11.97 -3.04
CA LEU A 268 -14.90 -12.57 -2.63
C LEU A 268 -15.16 -12.34 -1.13
N ILE A 269 -14.16 -12.60 -0.28
CA ILE A 269 -14.24 -12.37 1.17
C ILE A 269 -14.48 -10.90 1.45
N PHE A 270 -13.69 -10.01 0.82
CA PHE A 270 -13.79 -8.57 0.97
C PHE A 270 -15.21 -8.08 0.67
N ARG A 271 -15.75 -8.42 -0.51
CA ARG A 271 -17.12 -8.03 -0.91
C ARG A 271 -18.19 -8.60 0.02
N THR A 272 -18.00 -9.83 0.50
CA THR A 272 -18.96 -10.46 1.42
C THR A 272 -19.00 -9.74 2.76
N VAL A 273 -17.83 -9.41 3.32
CA VAL A 273 -17.75 -8.62 4.56
C VAL A 273 -18.39 -7.25 4.35
N GLY A 274 -18.10 -6.57 3.23
CA GLY A 274 -18.74 -5.29 2.90
C GLY A 274 -20.26 -5.34 2.84
N LEU A 275 -20.82 -6.37 2.22
CA LEU A 275 -22.28 -6.60 2.20
C LEU A 275 -22.86 -6.81 3.59
N VAL A 276 -22.16 -7.56 4.45
CA VAL A 276 -22.56 -7.80 5.83
C VAL A 276 -22.47 -6.52 6.66
N THR A 277 -21.50 -5.64 6.43
CA THR A 277 -21.35 -4.39 7.20
C THR A 277 -22.21 -3.24 6.68
N HIS A 278 -22.77 -3.34 5.48
CA HIS A 278 -23.46 -2.24 4.79
C HIS A 278 -24.58 -1.59 5.61
N PHE A 279 -25.35 -2.40 6.37
CA PHE A 279 -26.45 -1.87 7.19
C PHE A 279 -25.98 -0.96 8.36
N LEU A 280 -24.69 -0.98 8.69
CA LEU A 280 -24.07 -0.18 9.75
C LEU A 280 -23.30 1.04 9.23
N GLU A 281 -23.20 1.24 7.91
CA GLU A 281 -22.39 2.32 7.31
C GLU A 281 -22.76 3.73 7.82
N HIS A 282 -24.03 3.93 8.17
CA HIS A 282 -24.54 5.21 8.70
C HIS A 282 -24.17 5.42 10.19
N HIS A 283 -23.78 4.37 10.90
CA HIS A 283 -23.45 4.40 12.33
C HIS A 283 -21.93 4.27 12.52
N THR A 284 -21.17 5.27 12.08
CA THR A 284 -19.70 5.22 11.98
C THR A 284 -18.99 4.76 13.26
N ILE A 285 -19.43 5.25 14.44
CA ILE A 285 -18.82 4.86 15.73
C ILE A 285 -19.09 3.38 16.03
N LEU A 286 -20.33 2.93 15.84
CA LEU A 286 -20.72 1.55 16.09
C LEU A 286 -20.02 0.60 15.12
N LEU A 287 -19.98 0.94 13.84
CA LEU A 287 -19.30 0.18 12.80
C LEU A 287 -17.81 0.00 13.13
N ALA A 288 -17.10 1.09 13.46
CA ALA A 288 -15.68 1.01 13.80
C ALA A 288 -15.43 0.23 15.10
N THR A 289 -16.29 0.37 16.10
CA THR A 289 -16.19 -0.39 17.36
C THR A 289 -16.37 -1.90 17.13
N LEU A 290 -17.38 -2.29 16.35
CA LEU A 290 -17.62 -3.69 15.99
C LEU A 290 -16.53 -4.25 15.09
N GLY A 291 -15.95 -3.42 14.21
CA GLY A 291 -14.76 -3.76 13.43
C GLY A 291 -13.56 -4.07 14.31
N GLY A 292 -13.29 -3.22 15.30
CA GLY A 292 -12.25 -3.45 16.30
C GLY A 292 -12.47 -4.74 17.08
N LEU A 293 -13.71 -5.03 17.47
CA LEU A 293 -14.08 -6.30 18.11
C LEU A 293 -13.83 -7.51 17.19
N ALA A 294 -14.20 -7.41 15.92
CA ALA A 294 -13.98 -8.48 14.94
C ALA A 294 -12.48 -8.75 14.70
N ILE A 295 -11.67 -7.70 14.57
CA ILE A 295 -10.21 -7.80 14.45
C ILE A 295 -9.63 -8.48 15.70
N GLY A 296 -10.05 -8.03 16.88
CA GLY A 296 -9.65 -8.62 18.15
C GLY A 296 -10.02 -10.10 18.27
N ALA A 297 -11.24 -10.48 17.86
CA ALA A 297 -11.71 -11.85 17.89
C ALA A 297 -10.93 -12.77 16.93
N ILE A 298 -10.57 -12.29 15.74
CA ILE A 298 -9.69 -13.04 14.82
C ILE A 298 -8.31 -13.22 15.44
N ALA A 299 -7.76 -12.15 16.01
CA ALA A 299 -6.43 -12.15 16.62
C ALA A 299 -6.32 -13.01 17.89
N LEU A 300 -7.43 -13.33 18.56
CA LEU A 300 -7.43 -14.32 19.65
C LEU A 300 -7.00 -15.71 19.18
N VAL A 301 -7.33 -16.07 17.94
CA VAL A 301 -6.99 -17.37 17.35
C VAL A 301 -5.72 -17.26 16.50
N PHE A 302 -5.58 -16.17 15.75
CA PHE A 302 -4.45 -15.92 14.86
C PHE A 302 -3.81 -14.56 15.16
N PRO A 303 -3.01 -14.41 16.23
CA PRO A 303 -2.37 -13.14 16.59
C PRO A 303 -1.54 -12.53 15.44
N GLN A 304 -1.00 -13.36 14.56
CA GLN A 304 -0.21 -12.96 13.39
C GLN A 304 -1.01 -12.13 12.36
N THR A 305 -2.35 -12.05 12.51
CA THR A 305 -3.17 -11.20 11.63
C THR A 305 -3.16 -9.73 12.00
N LEU A 306 -2.66 -9.34 13.17
CA LEU A 306 -2.59 -7.95 13.59
C LEU A 306 -1.64 -7.13 12.69
N PHE A 307 -1.87 -5.82 12.59
CA PHE A 307 -1.01 -4.87 11.89
C PHE A 307 -0.79 -5.16 10.40
N PHE A 308 0.21 -4.54 9.80
CA PHE A 308 0.47 -4.60 8.37
C PHE A 308 1.33 -5.78 7.90
N GLY A 309 1.92 -6.55 8.82
CA GLY A 309 2.59 -7.82 8.49
C GLY A 309 4.02 -7.68 7.94
N GLU A 310 4.65 -6.51 7.96
CA GLU A 310 6.07 -6.35 7.56
C GLU A 310 6.99 -7.29 8.37
N ARG A 311 6.96 -7.20 9.71
CA ARG A 311 7.74 -8.09 10.60
C ARG A 311 7.30 -9.56 10.51
N GLU A 312 6.03 -9.79 10.20
CA GLU A 312 5.49 -11.15 10.07
C GLU A 312 5.96 -11.82 8.78
N ILE A 313 6.22 -11.07 7.71
CA ILE A 313 6.85 -11.60 6.50
C ILE A 313 8.25 -12.12 6.83
N GLU A 314 9.04 -11.36 7.59
CA GLU A 314 10.37 -11.81 8.07
C GLU A 314 10.25 -13.09 8.91
N THR A 315 9.28 -13.13 9.84
CA THR A 315 9.00 -14.33 10.64
C THR A 315 8.66 -15.55 9.78
N ILE A 316 7.87 -15.38 8.72
CA ILE A 316 7.55 -16.45 7.75
C ILE A 316 8.80 -16.91 6.99
N ILE A 317 9.68 -15.98 6.59
CA ILE A 317 10.91 -16.30 5.89
C ILE A 317 11.86 -17.10 6.79
N GLU A 318 12.04 -16.70 8.04
CA GLU A 318 13.00 -17.31 8.96
C GLU A 318 12.51 -18.61 9.60
N THR A 319 11.24 -18.62 10.06
CA THR A 319 10.72 -19.69 10.92
C THR A 319 9.41 -20.30 10.41
N GLY A 320 8.86 -19.80 9.30
CA GLY A 320 7.54 -20.23 8.79
C GLY A 320 7.45 -21.71 8.40
N SER A 321 8.58 -22.37 8.14
CA SER A 321 8.63 -23.82 7.90
C SER A 321 8.13 -24.64 9.09
N THR A 322 8.22 -24.09 10.31
CA THR A 322 7.75 -24.74 11.55
C THR A 322 6.23 -24.72 11.71
N PHE A 323 5.52 -23.81 11.03
CA PHE A 323 4.06 -23.70 11.13
C PHE A 323 3.34 -24.82 10.34
N GLY A 324 3.96 -25.35 9.30
CA GLY A 324 3.35 -26.35 8.42
C GLY A 324 2.28 -25.78 7.48
N VAL A 325 1.91 -26.57 6.46
CA VAL A 325 1.05 -26.13 5.35
C VAL A 325 -0.31 -25.62 5.84
N THR A 326 -0.99 -26.38 6.71
CA THR A 326 -2.35 -26.05 7.16
C THR A 326 -2.39 -24.74 7.95
N MET A 327 -1.42 -24.50 8.83
CA MET A 327 -1.36 -23.26 9.62
C MET A 327 -1.08 -22.06 8.73
N LEU A 328 -0.15 -22.16 7.79
CA LEU A 328 0.18 -21.08 6.86
C LEU A 328 -1.02 -20.68 5.99
N LEU A 329 -1.76 -21.65 5.47
CA LEU A 329 -3.00 -21.39 4.72
C LEU A 329 -4.09 -20.77 5.62
N SER A 330 -4.19 -21.21 6.87
CA SER A 330 -5.12 -20.65 7.84
C SER A 330 -4.79 -19.20 8.20
N ILE A 331 -3.50 -18.88 8.38
CA ILE A 331 -3.00 -17.51 8.58
C ILE A 331 -3.36 -16.64 7.38
N GLY A 332 -3.11 -17.12 6.15
CA GLY A 332 -3.47 -16.40 4.93
C GLY A 332 -4.96 -16.06 4.86
N LEU A 333 -5.83 -17.05 5.14
CA LEU A 333 -7.28 -16.85 5.17
C LEU A 333 -7.73 -15.90 6.29
N ALA A 334 -7.17 -16.06 7.50
CA ALA A 334 -7.47 -15.20 8.63
C ALA A 334 -7.03 -13.74 8.36
N LYS A 335 -5.89 -13.55 7.68
CA LYS A 335 -5.41 -12.23 7.28
C LYS A 335 -6.35 -11.58 6.26
N MET A 336 -6.83 -12.32 5.27
CA MET A 336 -7.85 -11.81 4.32
C MET A 336 -9.10 -11.30 5.04
N LEU A 337 -9.60 -12.06 6.02
CA LEU A 337 -10.74 -11.66 6.86
C LEU A 337 -10.40 -10.41 7.70
N ALA A 338 -9.23 -10.37 8.34
CA ALA A 338 -8.79 -9.25 9.16
C ALA A 338 -8.68 -7.95 8.35
N ILE A 339 -8.09 -8.00 7.13
CA ILE A 339 -8.03 -6.85 6.21
C ILE A 339 -9.43 -6.38 5.85
N SER A 340 -10.32 -7.32 5.51
CA SER A 340 -11.69 -7.02 5.10
C SER A 340 -12.48 -6.33 6.22
N CYS A 341 -12.41 -6.86 7.45
CA CYS A 341 -13.03 -6.24 8.62
C CYS A 341 -12.42 -4.87 8.93
N THR A 342 -11.10 -4.72 8.80
CA THR A 342 -10.40 -3.45 9.02
C THR A 342 -10.93 -2.37 8.07
N LEU A 343 -10.84 -2.60 6.76
CA LEU A 343 -11.18 -1.58 5.77
C LEU A 343 -12.68 -1.28 5.73
N HIS A 344 -13.56 -2.30 5.79
CA HIS A 344 -15.01 -2.08 5.78
C HIS A 344 -15.55 -1.44 7.07
N SER A 345 -14.80 -1.48 8.17
CA SER A 345 -15.21 -0.84 9.42
C SER A 345 -14.73 0.61 9.56
N GLY A 346 -14.20 1.20 8.48
CA GLY A 346 -13.75 2.60 8.44
C GLY A 346 -12.32 2.83 8.93
N PHE A 347 -11.58 1.79 9.32
CA PHE A 347 -10.17 1.96 9.67
C PHE A 347 -9.38 2.45 8.45
N ARG A 348 -8.36 3.28 8.71
CA ARG A 348 -7.54 3.90 7.67
C ARG A 348 -6.15 3.28 7.64
N GLY A 349 -5.79 2.71 6.50
CA GLY A 349 -4.48 2.10 6.28
C GLY A 349 -4.35 1.50 4.89
N GLY A 350 -3.12 1.16 4.51
CA GLY A 350 -2.76 0.47 3.28
C GLY A 350 -2.87 -1.05 3.42
N PHE A 351 -3.05 -1.74 2.30
CA PHE A 351 -3.17 -3.21 2.28
C PHE A 351 -2.03 -3.89 1.51
N ILE A 352 -0.98 -3.16 1.12
CA ILE A 352 0.11 -3.69 0.29
C ILE A 352 0.95 -4.73 1.05
N PHE A 353 1.49 -4.39 2.22
CA PHE A 353 2.19 -5.38 3.06
C PHE A 353 1.28 -6.51 3.53
N PRO A 354 0.01 -6.27 3.92
CA PRO A 354 -0.92 -7.37 4.20
C PRO A 354 -1.10 -8.34 3.02
N LEU A 355 -1.15 -7.86 1.77
CA LEU A 355 -1.21 -8.70 0.58
C LEU A 355 0.10 -9.46 0.34
N PHE A 356 1.25 -8.80 0.54
CA PHE A 356 2.54 -9.48 0.53
C PHE A 356 2.61 -10.57 1.61
N TYR A 357 2.09 -10.31 2.80
CA TYR A 357 2.08 -11.29 3.88
C TYR A 357 1.21 -12.52 3.55
N ILE A 358 0.02 -12.31 2.97
CA ILE A 358 -0.80 -13.39 2.43
C ILE A 358 -0.01 -14.19 1.37
N GLY A 359 0.64 -13.49 0.44
CA GLY A 359 1.45 -14.11 -0.61
C GLY A 359 2.63 -14.92 -0.05
N ALA A 360 3.35 -14.39 0.95
CA ALA A 360 4.47 -15.07 1.58
C ALA A 360 3.99 -16.33 2.33
N ALA A 361 2.94 -16.24 3.13
CA ALA A 361 2.40 -17.39 3.87
C ALA A 361 1.90 -18.49 2.94
N VAL A 362 1.10 -18.14 1.92
CA VAL A 362 0.58 -19.12 0.95
C VAL A 362 1.70 -19.66 0.05
N GLY A 363 2.64 -18.82 -0.38
CA GLY A 363 3.78 -19.22 -1.18
C GLY A 363 4.71 -20.20 -0.46
N LEU A 364 4.96 -19.98 0.82
CA LEU A 364 5.68 -20.94 1.65
C LEU A 364 4.89 -22.24 1.84
N ALA A 365 3.57 -22.15 2.05
CA ALA A 365 2.71 -23.34 2.16
C ALA A 365 2.76 -24.20 0.89
N ILE A 366 2.76 -23.56 -0.30
CA ILE A 366 2.92 -24.24 -1.58
C ILE A 366 4.28 -24.93 -1.67
N ALA A 367 5.37 -24.25 -1.30
CA ALA A 367 6.72 -24.84 -1.33
C ALA A 367 6.87 -26.02 -0.37
N LEU A 368 6.23 -25.98 0.80
CA LEU A 368 6.22 -27.10 1.74
C LEU A 368 5.37 -28.28 1.24
N GLY A 369 4.29 -28.02 0.50
CA GLY A 369 3.43 -29.05 -0.09
C GLY A 369 3.95 -29.62 -1.41
N ILE A 370 4.73 -28.84 -2.16
CA ILE A 370 5.31 -29.19 -3.46
C ILE A 370 6.83 -28.99 -3.36
N PRO A 371 7.59 -30.01 -2.92
CA PRO A 371 9.02 -29.88 -2.61
C PRO A 371 9.91 -29.42 -3.76
N GLN A 372 9.42 -29.48 -5.01
CA GLN A 372 10.13 -28.98 -6.19
C GLN A 372 10.20 -27.45 -6.22
N VAL A 373 9.21 -26.76 -5.64
CA VAL A 373 9.16 -25.30 -5.60
C VAL A 373 10.07 -24.81 -4.48
N HIS A 374 11.11 -24.07 -4.83
CA HIS A 374 12.00 -23.47 -3.83
C HIS A 374 11.21 -22.45 -2.97
N PRO A 375 11.33 -22.46 -1.62
CA PRO A 375 10.58 -21.57 -0.73
C PRO A 375 10.65 -20.09 -1.09
N THR A 376 11.84 -19.56 -1.37
CA THR A 376 12.04 -18.17 -1.82
C THR A 376 11.22 -17.85 -3.08
N ILE A 377 11.24 -18.72 -4.10
CA ILE A 377 10.50 -18.53 -5.36
C ILE A 377 9.00 -18.56 -5.07
N GLY A 378 8.54 -19.56 -4.31
CA GLY A 378 7.15 -19.68 -3.88
C GLY A 378 6.64 -18.41 -3.21
N MET A 379 7.39 -17.89 -2.22
CA MET A 379 7.03 -16.68 -1.48
C MET A 379 7.02 -15.43 -2.37
N VAL A 380 8.12 -15.10 -3.06
CA VAL A 380 8.22 -13.83 -3.81
C VAL A 380 7.26 -13.80 -5.01
N CYS A 381 7.05 -14.92 -5.70
CA CYS A 381 6.09 -14.99 -6.80
C CYS A 381 4.65 -14.83 -6.30
N MET A 382 4.28 -15.44 -5.16
CA MET A 382 2.94 -15.29 -4.59
C MET A 382 2.72 -13.90 -3.97
N MET A 383 3.72 -13.30 -3.33
CA MET A 383 3.70 -11.89 -2.91
C MET A 383 3.37 -10.97 -4.09
N ALA A 384 4.09 -11.16 -5.21
CA ALA A 384 3.89 -10.38 -6.42
C ALA A 384 2.50 -10.62 -7.02
N ALA A 385 2.12 -11.88 -7.21
CA ALA A 385 0.90 -12.28 -7.88
C ALA A 385 -0.35 -11.80 -7.12
N VAL A 386 -0.39 -11.98 -5.80
CA VAL A 386 -1.53 -11.56 -4.97
C VAL A 386 -1.65 -10.04 -4.95
N ASN A 387 -0.53 -9.31 -4.78
CA ASN A 387 -0.55 -7.85 -4.80
C ASN A 387 -1.04 -7.30 -6.15
N VAL A 388 -0.42 -7.76 -7.24
CA VAL A 388 -0.71 -7.26 -8.60
C VAL A 388 -2.15 -7.56 -9.03
N ALA A 389 -2.73 -8.69 -8.61
CA ALA A 389 -4.13 -8.98 -8.88
C ALA A 389 -5.09 -7.93 -8.29
N ILE A 390 -4.72 -7.31 -7.17
CA ILE A 390 -5.55 -6.30 -6.48
C ILE A 390 -5.19 -4.89 -6.92
N THR A 391 -3.89 -4.55 -6.92
CA THR A 391 -3.40 -3.20 -7.18
C THR A 391 -3.30 -2.86 -8.66
N LYS A 392 -3.23 -3.86 -9.55
CA LYS A 392 -2.97 -3.69 -10.98
C LYS A 392 -1.62 -3.04 -11.30
N THR A 393 -0.61 -3.31 -10.47
CA THR A 393 0.71 -2.67 -10.57
C THR A 393 1.88 -3.65 -10.85
N PRO A 394 1.89 -4.37 -11.99
CA PRO A 394 2.90 -5.40 -12.27
C PRO A 394 4.34 -4.87 -12.34
N ILE A 395 4.57 -3.67 -12.88
CA ILE A 395 5.93 -3.14 -13.07
C ILE A 395 6.50 -2.70 -11.73
N SER A 396 5.78 -1.85 -11.01
CA SER A 396 6.24 -1.33 -9.72
C SER A 396 6.35 -2.42 -8.66
N THR A 397 5.41 -3.38 -8.61
CA THR A 397 5.50 -4.52 -7.67
C THR A 397 6.75 -5.34 -7.91
N THR A 398 7.12 -5.55 -9.18
CA THR A 398 8.37 -6.24 -9.53
C THR A 398 9.59 -5.49 -8.97
N VAL A 399 9.67 -4.18 -9.23
CA VAL A 399 10.81 -3.36 -8.79
C VAL A 399 10.89 -3.32 -7.26
N ILE A 400 9.76 -3.17 -6.58
CA ILE A 400 9.68 -3.20 -5.10
C ILE A 400 10.21 -4.55 -4.59
N LEU A 401 9.66 -5.66 -5.05
CA LEU A 401 10.05 -6.98 -4.56
C LEU A 401 11.49 -7.35 -4.92
N SER A 402 12.03 -6.87 -6.05
CA SER A 402 13.46 -7.07 -6.37
C SER A 402 14.41 -6.38 -5.40
N VAL A 403 13.99 -5.25 -4.82
CA VAL A 403 14.76 -4.55 -3.78
C VAL A 403 14.54 -5.21 -2.42
N LEU A 404 13.31 -5.65 -2.13
CA LEU A 404 12.98 -6.29 -0.85
C LEU A 404 13.51 -7.73 -0.70
N SER A 405 13.77 -8.41 -1.82
CA SER A 405 14.30 -9.78 -1.85
C SER A 405 15.71 -9.80 -2.45
N ASP A 406 15.83 -10.15 -3.73
CA ASP A 406 17.07 -10.07 -4.49
C ASP A 406 16.79 -9.82 -5.97
N THR A 407 17.66 -9.05 -6.62
CA THR A 407 17.55 -8.72 -8.05
C THR A 407 17.63 -9.93 -8.97
N ALA A 408 18.26 -11.02 -8.54
CA ALA A 408 18.29 -12.28 -9.28
C ALA A 408 16.89 -12.90 -9.46
N MET A 409 15.92 -12.57 -8.59
CA MET A 409 14.56 -13.09 -8.65
C MET A 409 13.64 -12.33 -9.62
N VAL A 410 14.10 -11.22 -10.22
CA VAL A 410 13.30 -10.39 -11.13
C VAL A 410 12.58 -11.20 -12.22
N PRO A 411 13.22 -12.16 -12.94
CA PRO A 411 12.54 -12.88 -14.02
C PRO A 411 11.29 -13.63 -13.56
N VAL A 412 11.35 -14.34 -12.43
CA VAL A 412 10.20 -15.11 -11.90
C VAL A 412 9.13 -14.19 -11.29
N ILE A 413 9.55 -13.08 -10.67
CA ILE A 413 8.63 -12.07 -10.12
C ILE A 413 7.83 -11.40 -11.24
N VAL A 414 8.47 -11.00 -12.35
CA VAL A 414 7.79 -10.41 -13.50
C VAL A 414 6.79 -11.39 -14.10
N ILE A 415 7.19 -12.65 -14.32
CA ILE A 415 6.30 -13.65 -14.91
C ILE A 415 5.09 -13.91 -14.01
N ALA A 416 5.28 -14.07 -12.71
CA ALA A 416 4.18 -14.24 -11.76
C ALA A 416 3.25 -13.02 -11.73
N SER A 417 3.83 -11.81 -11.70
CA SER A 417 3.10 -10.53 -11.73
C SER A 417 2.24 -10.40 -12.97
N LEU A 418 2.82 -10.59 -14.16
CA LEU A 418 2.11 -10.45 -15.43
C LEU A 418 1.06 -11.53 -15.62
N THR A 419 1.35 -12.77 -15.23
CA THR A 419 0.36 -13.86 -15.32
C THR A 419 -0.85 -13.54 -14.44
N SER A 420 -0.62 -13.12 -13.20
CA SER A 420 -1.70 -12.73 -12.29
C SER A 420 -2.47 -11.51 -12.78
N PHE A 421 -1.77 -10.49 -13.29
CA PHE A 421 -2.37 -9.30 -13.90
C PHE A 421 -3.33 -9.66 -15.04
N LEU A 422 -2.87 -10.49 -15.99
CA LEU A 422 -3.65 -10.89 -17.16
C LEU A 422 -4.89 -11.71 -16.79
N LEU A 423 -4.76 -12.65 -15.85
CA LEU A 423 -5.87 -13.49 -15.39
C LEU A 423 -6.91 -12.70 -14.57
N THR A 424 -6.54 -11.54 -14.03
CA THR A 424 -7.40 -10.75 -13.15
C THR A 424 -7.82 -9.41 -13.77
N LEU A 425 -7.65 -9.18 -15.07
CA LEU A 425 -8.00 -7.90 -15.72
C LEU A 425 -9.42 -7.38 -15.41
N ASN A 426 -10.38 -8.29 -15.19
CA ASN A 426 -11.78 -7.95 -14.89
C ASN A 426 -12.10 -7.99 -13.38
N LEU A 427 -11.16 -8.42 -12.54
CA LEU A 427 -11.30 -8.43 -11.09
C LEU A 427 -10.94 -7.05 -10.54
N ASN A 428 -11.95 -6.27 -10.17
CA ASN A 428 -11.77 -4.91 -9.65
C ASN A 428 -12.14 -4.85 -8.16
N MET A 429 -11.17 -4.51 -7.33
CA MET A 429 -11.38 -4.11 -5.93
C MET A 429 -11.37 -2.58 -5.80
N ILE A 430 -10.40 -1.90 -6.43
CA ILE A 430 -10.31 -0.44 -6.47
C ILE A 430 -11.16 0.08 -7.64
N GLN A 431 -12.43 0.38 -7.37
CA GLN A 431 -13.39 0.72 -8.43
C GLN A 431 -13.02 2.00 -9.21
N THR A 432 -12.35 2.94 -8.55
CA THR A 432 -11.99 4.26 -9.10
C THR A 432 -10.78 4.23 -10.05
N GLN A 433 -10.07 3.10 -10.16
CA GLN A 433 -9.04 2.96 -11.18
C GLN A 433 -9.66 3.12 -12.57
N ARG A 434 -9.04 3.93 -13.43
CA ARG A 434 -9.54 4.16 -14.79
C ARG A 434 -8.74 3.33 -15.78
N SER A 435 -9.43 2.77 -16.77
CA SER A 435 -8.76 2.35 -18.01
C SER A 435 -8.61 3.60 -18.87
N ARG A 436 -7.50 3.71 -19.60
CA ARG A 436 -7.38 4.70 -20.66
C ARG A 436 -8.61 4.60 -21.55
N PRO A 437 -9.36 5.68 -21.82
CA PRO A 437 -10.36 5.64 -22.87
C PRO A 437 -9.60 5.27 -24.15
N ASP A 438 -10.02 4.19 -24.80
CA ASP A 438 -9.45 3.82 -26.11
C ASP A 438 -9.48 5.10 -26.94
N ALA A 439 -8.30 5.54 -27.40
CA ALA A 439 -8.23 6.64 -28.35
C ALA A 439 -9.21 6.27 -29.45
N LYS A 440 -10.27 7.06 -29.63
CA LYS A 440 -11.15 6.89 -30.77
C LYS A 440 -10.24 6.98 -31.99
N VAL A 441 -10.03 5.83 -32.62
CA VAL A 441 -9.38 5.76 -33.92
C VAL A 441 -10.47 6.26 -34.87
N ASP A 442 -10.51 7.58 -35.05
CA ASP A 442 -11.27 8.22 -36.13
C ASP A 442 -10.50 8.08 -37.44
#